data_AF-A0A957IJC1-F1
#
_entry.id   AF-A0A957IJC1-F1
#
_cell.length_a   1.000
_cell.length_b   1.000
_cell.length_c   1.000
_cell.angle_alpha   90.00
_cell.angle_beta   90.00
_cell.angle_gamma   90.00
#
_symmetry.space_group_name_H-M   'P 1'
#
loop_
_entity.id
_entity.type
_entity.pdbx_description
1 polymer ?
#
loop_
_entity_poly.entity_id
_entity_poly.type
_entity_poly.pdbx_seq_one_letter_code
_entity_poly.pdbx_strand_id
1 'polypeptide(L)'
;ELMRGAGLANITQVRASGGGLRSPLWRQILADVLQAEIVTVNTTEGAAYGAAVLALVGAGVFNSVAEACAELVQITGKTEPGVDTAVYNQLYPVYQGLYPALKSTFVGLSG
;
A
#
# COMPACT_ATOMS: atom_id res chain seq x y z
N GLU A 1 -0.96 11.73 -2.86
CA GLU A 1 -0.58 12.87 -3.74
C GLU A 1 0.28 12.51 -4.93
N LEU A 2 1.57 12.12 -4.79
CA LEU A 2 2.45 11.95 -5.95
C LEU A 2 1.91 10.96 -7.01
N MET A 3 1.47 9.78 -6.59
CA MET A 3 0.88 8.79 -7.50
C MET A 3 -0.40 9.31 -8.18
N ARG A 4 -1.24 10.06 -7.44
CA ARG A 4 -2.45 10.69 -7.99
C ARG A 4 -2.09 11.76 -9.02
N GLY A 5 -1.08 12.59 -8.73
CA GLY A 5 -0.54 13.60 -9.64
C GLY A 5 0.15 13.00 -10.87
N ALA A 6 0.65 11.77 -10.78
CA ALA A 6 1.23 11.02 -11.90
C ALA A 6 0.20 10.36 -12.82
N GLY A 7 -1.10 10.59 -12.61
CA GLY A 7 -2.19 10.11 -13.47
C GLY A 7 -2.92 8.87 -12.95
N LEU A 8 -2.56 8.35 -11.77
CA LEU A 8 -3.34 7.29 -11.09
C LEU A 8 -4.51 7.94 -10.34
N ALA A 9 -5.52 8.37 -11.09
CA ALA A 9 -6.74 8.91 -10.52
C ALA A 9 -7.54 7.81 -9.79
N ASN A 10 -8.13 8.16 -8.65
CA ASN A 10 -9.08 7.33 -7.89
C ASN A 10 -8.53 5.99 -7.36
N ILE A 11 -7.48 6.04 -6.54
CA ILE A 11 -7.05 4.90 -5.73
C ILE A 11 -8.09 4.64 -4.63
N THR A 12 -8.86 3.56 -4.76
CA THR A 12 -9.93 3.16 -3.81
C THR A 12 -9.52 1.98 -2.94
N GLN A 13 -8.57 1.16 -3.40
CA GLN A 13 -8.05 0.00 -2.68
C GLN A 13 -6.53 -0.08 -2.83
N VAL A 14 -5.85 -0.40 -1.73
CA VAL A 14 -4.42 -0.68 -1.68
C VAL A 14 -4.22 -2.11 -1.22
N ARG A 15 -3.64 -2.93 -2.10
CA ARG A 15 -3.21 -4.30 -1.77
C ARG A 15 -1.82 -4.22 -1.16
N ALA A 16 -1.67 -4.67 0.08
CA ALA A 16 -0.42 -4.54 0.81
C ALA A 16 0.00 -5.87 1.46
N SER A 17 1.32 -6.06 1.51
CA SER A 17 1.99 -7.23 2.07
C SER A 17 3.16 -6.79 2.95
N GLY A 18 3.70 -7.72 3.75
CA GLY A 18 4.82 -7.48 4.66
C GLY A 18 4.43 -7.46 6.14
N GLY A 19 5.43 -7.57 7.03
CA GLY A 19 5.23 -7.81 8.46
C GLY A 19 4.44 -6.72 9.19
N GLY A 20 4.60 -5.45 8.79
CA GLY A 20 3.90 -4.32 9.41
C GLY A 20 2.37 -4.40 9.29
N LEU A 21 1.86 -5.07 8.25
CA LEU A 21 0.43 -5.18 7.98
C LEU A 21 -0.28 -6.23 8.85
N ARG A 22 0.46 -6.99 9.67
CA ARG A 22 -0.13 -7.89 10.67
C ARG A 22 -0.88 -7.13 11.76
N SER A 23 -0.48 -5.90 12.08
CA SER A 23 -1.14 -5.05 13.08
C SER A 23 -2.47 -4.49 12.53
N PRO A 24 -3.62 -4.79 13.16
CA PRO A 24 -4.90 -4.19 12.77
C PRO A 24 -4.90 -2.66 12.94
N LEU A 25 -4.28 -2.16 14.02
CA LEU A 25 -4.17 -0.73 14.27
C LEU A 25 -3.38 -0.03 13.16
N TRP A 26 -2.26 -0.62 12.74
CA TRP A 26 -1.45 -0.05 11.65
C TRP A 26 -2.22 -0.02 10.34
N ARG A 27 -2.98 -1.07 10.03
CA ARG A 27 -3.87 -1.08 8.86
C ARG A 27 -4.94 0.00 8.92
N GLN A 28 -5.52 0.25 10.09
CA GLN A 28 -6.53 1.29 10.26
C GLN A 28 -5.91 2.68 10.02
N ILE A 29 -4.76 2.96 10.63
CA ILE A 29 -4.03 4.23 10.41
C ILE A 29 -3.76 4.45 8.91
N LEU A 30 -3.29 3.41 8.21
CA LEU A 30 -3.06 3.50 6.76
C LEU A 30 -4.35 3.75 5.98
N ALA A 31 -5.45 3.07 6.31
CA ALA A 31 -6.74 3.26 5.64
C ALA A 31 -7.26 4.69 5.81
N ASP A 32 -7.19 5.23 7.03
CA ASP A 32 -7.65 6.57 7.36
C ASP A 32 -6.81 7.66 6.68
N VAL A 33 -5.48 7.51 6.70
CA VAL A 33 -4.55 8.46 6.08
C VAL A 33 -4.64 8.44 4.56
N LEU A 34 -4.73 7.26 3.95
CA LEU A 34 -4.75 7.11 2.50
C LEU A 34 -6.14 7.28 1.88
N GLN A 35 -7.19 7.24 2.72
CA GLN A 35 -8.59 7.26 2.30
C GLN A 35 -8.89 6.16 1.26
N ALA A 36 -8.35 4.98 1.51
CA ALA A 36 -8.48 3.81 0.63
C ALA A 36 -8.58 2.54 1.47
N GLU A 37 -9.34 1.55 0.99
CA GLU A 37 -9.41 0.24 1.63
C GLU A 37 -8.03 -0.42 1.59
N ILE A 38 -7.53 -0.83 2.75
CA ILE A 38 -6.29 -1.62 2.85
C ILE A 38 -6.67 -3.09 2.90
N VAL A 39 -6.16 -3.86 1.93
CA VAL A 39 -6.38 -5.30 1.89
C VAL A 39 -5.06 -6.06 1.97
N THR A 40 -5.06 -7.16 2.73
CA THR A 40 -3.94 -8.09 2.80
C THR A 40 -4.21 -9.30 1.93
N VAL A 41 -3.15 -9.94 1.44
CA VAL A 41 -3.24 -11.14 0.60
C VAL A 41 -2.63 -12.35 1.30
N ASN A 42 -2.88 -13.54 0.74
CA ASN A 42 -2.39 -14.85 1.21
C ASN A 42 -0.87 -15.06 1.07
N THR A 43 -0.10 -14.04 0.67
CA THR A 43 1.35 -14.12 0.52
C THR A 43 2.06 -12.88 1.08
N THR A 44 3.20 -13.09 1.74
CA THR A 44 4.09 -12.01 2.18
C THR A 44 5.24 -11.76 1.21
N GLU A 45 5.55 -12.73 0.35
CA GLU A 45 6.71 -12.73 -0.55
C GLU A 45 6.30 -12.29 -1.96
N GLY A 46 5.98 -11.00 -2.14
CA GLY A 46 5.42 -10.49 -3.39
C GLY A 46 6.25 -10.82 -4.64
N ALA A 47 7.57 -10.60 -4.60
CA ALA A 47 8.44 -10.81 -5.75
C ALA A 47 8.62 -12.30 -6.10
N ALA A 48 8.94 -13.14 -5.10
CA ALA A 48 9.13 -14.58 -5.30
C ALA A 48 7.83 -15.26 -5.74
N TYR A 49 6.70 -14.88 -5.15
CA TYR A 49 5.39 -15.38 -5.53
C TYR A 49 5.02 -14.97 -6.96
N GLY A 50 5.26 -13.71 -7.34
CA GLY A 50 5.06 -13.23 -8.71
C GLY A 50 5.90 -13.99 -9.73
N ALA A 51 7.17 -14.28 -9.43
CA ALA A 51 8.02 -15.10 -10.30
C ALA A 51 7.46 -16.52 -10.48
N ALA A 52 6.95 -17.14 -9.41
CA ALA A 52 6.31 -18.45 -9.49
C ALA A 52 5.02 -18.42 -10.36
N VAL A 53 4.20 -17.36 -10.21
CA VAL A 53 3.01 -17.15 -11.06
C VAL A 53 3.40 -17.05 -12.54
N LEU A 54 4.43 -16.27 -12.86
CA LEU A 54 4.94 -16.15 -14.23
C LEU A 54 5.47 -17.49 -14.78
N ALA A 55 6.15 -18.28 -13.94
CA ALA A 55 6.64 -19.60 -14.32
C ALA A 55 5.51 -20.58 -14.62
N LEU A 56 4.42 -20.57 -13.83
CA LEU A 56 3.25 -21.41 -14.07
C LEU A 56 2.55 -21.06 -15.39
N VAL A 57 2.45 -19.77 -15.72
CA VAL A 57 1.92 -19.31 -17.01
C VAL A 57 2.85 -19.74 -18.15
N GLY A 58 4.16 -19.55 -18.00
CA GLY A 58 5.15 -20.00 -19.00
C GLY A 58 5.19 -21.52 -19.20
N ALA A 59 4.84 -22.29 -18.18
CA ALA A 59 4.70 -23.75 -18.24
C ALA A 59 3.35 -24.23 -18.82
N GLY A 60 2.44 -23.30 -19.16
CA GLY A 60 1.12 -23.62 -19.72
C GLY A 60 0.09 -24.12 -18.71
N VAL A 61 0.33 -23.96 -17.40
CA VAL A 61 -0.63 -24.31 -16.34
C VAL A 61 -1.81 -23.34 -16.32
N PHE A 62 -1.54 -22.06 -16.61
CA PHE A 62 -2.55 -21.00 -16.78
C PHE A 62 -2.40 -20.35 -18.15
N ASN A 63 -3.51 -19.89 -18.73
CA ASN A 63 -3.51 -19.26 -20.06
C ASN A 63 -3.05 -17.81 -20.01
N SER A 64 -3.12 -17.16 -18.84
CA SER A 64 -2.64 -15.79 -18.67
C SER A 64 -2.23 -15.49 -17.23
N VAL A 65 -1.40 -14.45 -17.05
CA VAL A 65 -1.03 -13.94 -15.72
C VAL A 65 -2.25 -13.44 -14.95
N ALA A 66 -3.23 -12.84 -15.64
CA ALA A 66 -4.45 -12.34 -15.01
C ALA A 66 -5.29 -13.48 -14.42
N GLU A 67 -5.47 -14.58 -15.17
CA GLU A 67 -6.14 -15.80 -14.71
C GLU A 67 -5.41 -16.40 -13.50
N ALA A 68 -4.09 -16.59 -13.61
CA ALA A 68 -3.29 -17.14 -12.53
C ALA A 68 -3.37 -16.27 -11.26
N CYS A 69 -3.31 -14.94 -11.38
CA CYS A 69 -3.47 -14.02 -10.25
C CYS A 69 -4.86 -14.10 -9.62
N ALA A 70 -5.93 -14.23 -10.42
CA ALA A 70 -7.30 -14.33 -9.92
C ALA A 70 -7.52 -15.61 -9.11
N GLU A 71 -6.87 -16.71 -9.50
CA GLU A 71 -6.96 -17.98 -8.80
C GLU A 71 -6.04 -18.05 -7.57
N LEU A 72 -4.82 -17.54 -7.69
CA LEU A 72 -3.77 -17.74 -6.70
C LEU A 72 -3.69 -16.63 -5.64
N VAL A 73 -3.98 -15.38 -5.99
CA VAL A 73 -3.87 -14.22 -5.08
C VAL A 73 -5.21 -13.95 -4.41
N GLN A 74 -5.34 -14.38 -3.17
CA GLN A 74 -6.58 -14.27 -2.40
C GLN A 74 -6.48 -13.18 -1.34
N ILE A 75 -7.52 -12.35 -1.22
CA ILE A 75 -7.63 -11.37 -0.14
C ILE A 75 -7.93 -12.11 1.17
N THR A 76 -7.11 -11.86 2.19
CA THR A 76 -7.19 -12.51 3.51
C THR A 76 -7.65 -11.57 4.61
N GLY A 77 -7.65 -10.27 4.36
CA GLY A 77 -8.05 -9.25 5.32
C GLY A 77 -8.37 -7.94 4.63
N LYS A 78 -9.27 -7.17 5.23
CA LYS A 78 -9.75 -5.89 4.73
C LYS A 78 -9.85 -4.89 5.87
N THR A 79 -9.60 -3.62 5.58
CA THR A 79 -9.70 -2.51 6.53
C THR A 79 -10.12 -1.27 5.75
N GLU A 80 -11.32 -0.78 6.02
CA GLU A 80 -11.86 0.42 5.38
C GLU A 80 -11.45 1.69 6.15
N PRO A 81 -11.44 2.87 5.50
CA PRO A 81 -11.28 4.13 6.20
C PRO A 81 -12.35 4.31 7.27
N GLY A 82 -11.91 4.74 8.45
CA GLY A 82 -12.69 4.88 9.66
C GLY A 82 -12.86 6.34 10.08
N VAL A 83 -13.27 6.52 11.34
CA VAL A 83 -13.70 7.81 11.90
C VAL A 83 -12.59 8.85 11.98
N ASP A 84 -11.32 8.43 12.08
CA ASP A 84 -10.19 9.34 12.24
C ASP A 84 -9.69 9.93 10.91
N THR A 85 -10.29 9.53 9.79
CA THR A 85 -9.98 10.08 8.45
C THR A 85 -10.01 11.62 8.44
N ALA A 86 -11.02 12.22 9.08
CA ALA A 86 -11.15 13.68 9.15
C ALA A 86 -10.01 14.33 9.95
N VAL A 87 -9.55 13.68 11.02
CA VAL A 87 -8.43 14.15 11.84
C VAL A 87 -7.14 14.10 11.03
N TYR A 88 -6.86 12.98 10.36
CA TYR A 88 -5.67 12.86 9.52
C TYR A 88 -5.67 13.86 8.37
N ASN A 89 -6.81 14.14 7.75
CA ASN A 89 -6.92 15.17 6.71
C ASN A 89 -6.57 16.58 7.21
N GLN A 90 -6.92 16.90 8.45
CA GLN A 90 -6.56 18.19 9.05
C GLN A 90 -5.06 18.25 9.41
N LEU A 91 -4.48 17.13 9.85
CA LEU A 91 -3.08 17.07 10.28
C LEU A 91 -2.10 16.88 9.12
N TYR A 92 -2.52 16.31 7.99
CA TYR A 92 -1.63 16.00 6.87
C TYR A 92 -0.89 17.22 6.32
N PRO A 93 -1.52 18.40 6.12
CA PRO A 93 -0.79 19.62 5.73
C PRO A 93 0.27 20.05 6.75
N VAL A 94 0.00 19.88 8.04
CA VAL A 94 0.98 20.17 9.11
C VAL A 94 2.18 19.24 8.96
N TYR A 95 1.94 17.93 8.82
CA TYR A 95 2.99 16.94 8.56
C TYR A 95 3.83 17.27 7.32
N GLN A 96 3.18 17.65 6.21
CA GLN A 96 3.87 18.07 4.98
C GLN A 96 4.77 19.30 5.19
N GLY A 97 4.36 20.22 6.07
CA GLY A 97 5.16 21.40 6.43
C GLY A 97 6.40 21.09 7.28
N LEU A 98 6.46 19.94 7.97
CA LEU A 98 7.58 19.59 8.83
C LEU A 98 8.89 19.38 8.05
N TYR A 99 8.84 18.64 6.94
CA TYR A 99 10.04 18.34 6.15
C TYR A 99 10.76 19.60 5.64
N PRO A 100 10.11 20.54 4.91
CA PRO A 100 10.78 21.75 4.44
C PRO A 100 11.30 22.62 5.58
N ALA A 101 10.60 22.68 6.72
CA ALA A 101 11.03 23.43 7.90
C ALA A 101 12.30 22.84 8.55
N LEU A 102 12.43 21.51 8.56
CA LEU A 102 13.55 20.81 9.21
C LEU A 102 14.71 20.48 8.25
N LYS A 103 14.52 20.64 6.94
CA LYS A 103 15.48 20.23 5.91
C LYS A 103 16.88 20.82 6.11
N SER A 104 16.98 22.13 6.35
CA SER A 104 18.28 22.79 6.56
C SER A 104 18.96 22.33 7.84
N THR A 105 18.20 22.09 8.91
CA THR A 105 18.71 21.53 10.17
C THR A 105 19.30 20.14 9.97
N PHE A 106 18.64 19.27 9.20
CA PHE A 106 19.18 17.94 8.89
C PHE A 106 20.48 18.00 8.09
N VAL A 107 20.64 18.97 7.18
CA VAL A 107 21.92 19.22 6.48
C VAL A 107 23.01 19.68 7.45
N GLY A 108 22.67 20.55 8.42
CA GLY A 108 23.63 20.97 9.45
C GLY A 108 24.08 19.84 10.39
N LEU A 109 23.25 18.80 10.55
CA LEU A 109 23.58 17.62 11.37
C LEU A 109 24.40 16.56 10.62
N SER A 110 24.46 16.60 9.28
CA SER A 110 25.11 15.54 8.51
C SER A 110 26.64 15.67 8.40
N GLY A 111 27.23 16.77 8.89
CA GLY A 111 28.68 17.02 8.82
C GLY A 111 29.14 17.49 7.44
#